data_AF-A0A2D4KI73-F1
#
_entry.id   AF-A0A2D4KI73-F1
#
_cell.length_a   1.000
_cell.length_b   1.000
_cell.length_c   1.000
_cell.angle_alpha   90.00
_cell.angle_beta   90.00
_cell.angle_gamma   90.00
#
_symmetry.space_group_name_H-M   'P 1'
#
loop_
_entity.id
_entity.type
_entity.pdbx_description
1 polymer ?
#
loop_
_entity_poly.entity_id
_entity_poly.type
_entity_poly.pdbx_seq_one_letter_code
_entity_poly.pdbx_strand_id
1 'polypeptide(L)'
;MAFFRNITIKLQRLPDKSSSHVSEWWIVKEQMPVCLDNRCSKNMEIIICNDKVSPSGLGFVTAYGIAGLYMSFVLVIGKFIRQYFNGLSRSIMFEELPNVDRILKLCTEIFLAREAGELELEEQLFAKLIFLYRSPETMIKWTRERKEK
;
A
#
# COMPACT_ATOMS: atom_id res chain seq x y z
N MET A 1 -12.96 12.66 -43.58
CA MET A 1 -12.76 13.51 -44.77
C MET A 1 -12.23 14.85 -44.30
N ALA A 2 -10.94 15.12 -44.49
CA ALA A 2 -10.35 16.40 -44.11
C ALA A 2 -10.70 17.43 -45.18
N PHE A 3 -11.56 18.39 -44.85
CA PHE A 3 -11.87 19.52 -45.72
C PHE A 3 -10.78 20.58 -45.54
N PHE A 4 -9.79 20.57 -46.44
CA PHE A 4 -8.86 21.68 -46.55
C PHE A 4 -9.58 22.90 -47.12
N ARG A 5 -9.22 24.10 -46.64
CA ARG A 5 -9.75 25.37 -47.16
C ARG A 5 -8.77 25.96 -48.17
N ASN A 6 -9.30 26.71 -49.13
CA ASN A 6 -8.50 27.33 -50.18
C ASN A 6 -7.68 28.50 -49.62
N ILE A 7 -6.46 28.67 -50.15
CA ILE A 7 -5.51 29.71 -49.71
C ILE A 7 -5.05 30.53 -50.93
N THR A 8 -4.96 31.85 -50.76
CA THR A 8 -4.42 32.80 -51.74
C THR A 8 -3.11 33.37 -51.25
N ILE A 9 -2.11 33.43 -52.15
CA ILE A 9 -0.76 33.91 -51.86
C ILE A 9 -0.49 35.16 -52.71
N LYS A 10 0.02 36.23 -52.12
CA LYS A 10 0.39 37.49 -52.81
C LYS A 10 1.78 37.95 -52.40
N LEU A 11 2.63 38.30 -53.36
CA LEU A 11 3.93 38.92 -53.12
C LEU A 11 3.76 40.44 -52.98
N GLN A 12 4.21 41.03 -51.87
CA GLN A 12 4.24 42.47 -51.66
C GLN A 12 5.68 42.95 -51.62
N ARG A 13 5.93 44.12 -52.24
CA ARG A 13 7.23 44.78 -52.29
C ARG A 13 7.10 46.17 -51.71
N LEU A 14 8.04 46.58 -50.87
CA LEU A 14 8.10 47.95 -50.38
C LEU A 14 8.80 48.84 -51.41
N PRO A 15 8.15 49.90 -51.91
CA PRO A 15 8.81 50.84 -52.82
C PRO A 15 9.72 51.77 -52.01
N ASP A 16 11.00 51.42 -51.90
CA ASP A 16 12.00 52.25 -51.22
C ASP A 16 12.82 53.02 -52.27
N LYS A 17 12.77 54.36 -52.22
CA LYS A 17 13.32 55.23 -53.29
C LYS A 17 14.83 55.51 -53.17
N SER A 18 15.50 55.01 -52.12
CA SER A 18 16.89 55.41 -51.82
C SER A 18 17.81 54.29 -51.34
N SER A 19 17.43 53.02 -51.41
CA SER A 19 18.29 51.89 -51.06
C SER A 19 18.26 50.81 -52.15
N SER A 20 19.39 50.17 -52.46
CA SER A 20 19.52 49.14 -53.50
C SER A 20 18.88 47.79 -53.13
N HIS A 21 18.22 47.72 -51.98
CA HIS A 21 17.62 46.50 -51.44
C HIS A 21 16.08 46.61 -51.49
N VAL A 22 15.47 45.83 -52.39
CA VAL A 22 14.02 45.69 -52.45
C VAL A 22 13.60 44.68 -51.38
N SER A 23 12.87 45.14 -50.38
CA SER A 23 12.28 44.26 -49.37
C SER A 23 10.97 43.67 -49.91
N GLU A 24 10.90 42.34 -50.00
CA GLU A 24 9.75 41.58 -50.47
C GLU A 24 9.26 40.60 -49.39
N TRP A 25 7.95 40.43 -49.23
CA TRP A 25 7.35 39.42 -48.36
C TRP A 25 6.08 38.82 -48.95
N TRP A 26 5.73 37.64 -48.47
CA TRP A 26 4.52 36.93 -48.88
C TRP A 26 3.36 37.22 -47.92
N ILE A 27 2.17 37.43 -48.49
CA ILE A 27 0.91 37.54 -47.76
C ILE A 27 0.08 36.31 -48.08
N VAL A 28 -0.32 35.60 -47.04
CA VAL A 28 -1.16 34.40 -47.13
C VAL A 28 -2.54 34.73 -46.58
N LYS A 29 -3.59 34.46 -47.35
CA LYS A 29 -4.98 34.71 -46.99
C LYS A 29 -5.83 33.45 -47.20
N GLU A 30 -6.65 33.13 -46.22
CA GLU A 30 -7.56 32.00 -46.27
C GLU A 30 -8.91 32.41 -46.87
N GLN A 31 -9.51 31.55 -47.71
CA GLN A 31 -10.81 31.78 -48.30
C GLN A 31 -11.91 31.05 -47.49
N MET A 32 -12.77 31.81 -46.81
CA MET A 32 -13.90 31.25 -46.07
C MET A 32 -15.08 30.93 -47.02
N PRO A 33 -15.68 29.72 -46.93
CA PRO A 33 -16.76 29.31 -47.83
C PRO A 33 -18.10 30.06 -47.63
N VAL A 34 -18.28 30.79 -46.52
CA VAL A 34 -19.55 31.47 -46.15
C VAL A 34 -19.56 32.96 -46.55
N CYS A 35 -18.47 33.46 -47.14
CA CYS A 35 -18.35 34.89 -47.43
C CYS A 35 -18.64 35.20 -48.91
N LEU A 36 -19.82 35.75 -49.16
CA LEU A 36 -20.30 36.15 -50.49
C LEU A 36 -19.81 37.54 -50.95
N ASP A 37 -18.93 38.20 -50.17
CA ASP A 37 -18.47 39.57 -50.44
C ASP A 37 -16.94 39.71 -50.26
N ASN A 38 -16.33 40.59 -51.06
CA ASN A 38 -14.88 40.73 -51.27
C ASN A 38 -14.09 41.25 -50.04
N ARG A 39 -14.78 41.45 -48.90
CA ARG A 39 -14.24 41.94 -47.62
C ARG A 39 -13.84 40.85 -46.64
N CYS A 40 -14.06 39.59 -46.97
CA CYS A 40 -13.81 38.47 -46.07
C CYS A 40 -12.43 37.82 -46.27
N SER A 41 -11.36 38.64 -46.28
CA SER A 41 -10.01 38.09 -46.15
C SER A 41 -9.53 38.26 -44.72
N LYS A 42 -9.87 37.27 -43.88
CA LYS A 42 -9.35 37.16 -42.51
C LYS A 42 -7.96 36.49 -42.54
N ASN A 43 -7.16 36.73 -41.50
CA ASN A 43 -5.90 36.01 -41.29
C ASN A 43 -6.19 34.51 -41.11
N MET A 44 -5.22 33.66 -41.46
CA MET A 44 -5.33 32.20 -41.39
C MET A 44 -5.68 31.73 -39.97
N GLU A 45 -6.69 30.87 -39.84
CA GLU A 45 -7.11 30.29 -38.56
C GLU A 45 -6.76 28.79 -38.52
N ILE A 46 -5.99 28.39 -37.50
CA ILE A 46 -5.57 27.00 -37.31
C ILE A 46 -6.21 26.49 -36.02
N ILE A 47 -7.00 25.43 -36.14
CA ILE A 47 -7.58 24.73 -34.99
C ILE A 47 -6.68 23.55 -34.66
N ILE A 48 -6.11 23.55 -33.45
CA ILE A 48 -5.22 22.49 -32.96
C ILE A 48 -5.94 21.74 -31.85
N CYS A 49 -6.19 20.45 -32.06
CA CYS A 49 -6.62 19.54 -31.01
C CYS A 49 -5.38 18.90 -30.39
N ASN A 50 -5.02 19.32 -29.18
CA ASN A 50 -3.90 18.75 -28.45
C ASN A 50 -4.42 17.72 -27.43
N ASP A 51 -4.07 16.45 -27.63
CA ASP A 51 -4.42 15.40 -26.69
C ASP A 51 -3.59 15.52 -25.41
N LYS A 52 -4.26 15.26 -24.27
CA LYS A 52 -3.57 15.25 -22.97
C LYS A 52 -2.74 13.99 -22.87
N VAL A 53 -1.42 14.17 -22.74
CA VAL A 53 -0.50 13.07 -22.42
C VAL A 53 -0.33 12.95 -20.92
N SER A 54 -0.36 11.72 -20.42
CA SER A 54 -0.05 11.46 -19.02
C SER A 54 1.47 11.49 -18.81
N PRO A 55 1.97 12.08 -17.71
CA PRO A 55 3.39 12.11 -17.42
C PRO A 55 3.94 10.67 -17.27
N SER A 56 5.14 10.45 -17.83
CA SER A 56 5.77 9.13 -18.00
C SER A 56 6.00 8.33 -16.71
N GLY A 57 5.82 8.94 -15.54
CA GLY A 57 6.01 8.32 -14.23
C GLY A 57 4.80 7.55 -13.67
N LEU A 58 3.59 7.74 -14.22
CA LEU A 58 2.37 7.14 -13.64
C LEU A 58 2.03 5.75 -14.17
N GLY A 59 2.56 5.35 -15.33
CA GLY A 59 2.22 4.06 -15.98
C GLY A 59 2.83 2.83 -15.29
N PHE A 60 4.02 2.97 -14.68
CA PHE A 60 4.69 1.87 -14.00
C PHE A 60 3.97 1.45 -12.70
N VAL A 61 3.45 2.43 -11.95
CA VAL A 61 2.81 2.19 -10.64
C VAL A 61 1.37 1.67 -10.80
N THR A 62 0.64 2.12 -11.82
CA THR A 62 -0.80 1.85 -11.96
C THR A 62 -1.13 0.41 -12.35
N ALA A 63 -0.28 -0.29 -13.09
CA ALA A 63 -0.58 -1.67 -13.51
C ALA A 63 -0.08 -2.73 -12.51
N TYR A 64 1.21 -2.69 -12.17
CA TYR A 64 1.84 -3.75 -11.36
C TYR A 64 1.96 -3.39 -9.88
N GLY A 65 2.00 -2.09 -9.54
CA GLY A 65 2.17 -1.62 -8.17
C GLY A 65 0.94 -1.89 -7.30
N ILE A 66 -0.26 -1.57 -7.79
CA ILE A 66 -1.52 -1.76 -7.04
C ILE A 66 -1.79 -3.26 -6.81
N ALA A 67 -1.62 -4.07 -7.86
CA ALA A 67 -1.76 -5.52 -7.75
C ALA A 67 -0.73 -6.11 -6.79
N GLY A 68 0.53 -5.65 -6.84
CA GLY A 68 1.58 -6.07 -5.91
C GLY A 68 1.30 -5.68 -4.46
N LEU A 69 0.82 -4.47 -4.22
CA LEU A 69 0.42 -4.00 -2.88
C LEU A 69 -0.74 -4.83 -2.32
N TYR A 70 -1.75 -5.11 -3.15
CA TYR A 70 -2.87 -5.97 -2.75
C TYR A 70 -2.39 -7.38 -2.39
N MET A 71 -1.58 -8.00 -3.26
CA MET A 71 -1.04 -9.34 -3.00
C MET A 71 -0.17 -9.37 -1.74
N SER A 72 0.68 -8.36 -1.52
CA SER A 72 1.50 -8.25 -0.33
C SER A 72 0.64 -8.18 0.94
N PHE A 73 -0.37 -7.30 0.96
CA PHE A 73 -1.27 -7.14 2.10
C PHE A 73 -2.04 -8.45 2.42
N VAL A 74 -2.60 -9.09 1.40
CA VAL A 74 -3.32 -10.36 1.55
C VAL A 74 -2.39 -11.46 2.08
N LEU A 75 -1.16 -11.56 1.58
CA LEU A 75 -0.18 -12.54 2.07
C LEU A 75 0.21 -12.28 3.53
N VAL A 76 0.37 -11.02 3.93
CA VAL A 76 0.67 -10.65 5.33
C VAL A 76 -0.48 -11.08 6.25
N ILE A 77 -1.73 -10.77 5.90
CA ILE A 77 -2.90 -11.20 6.67
C ILE A 77 -2.98 -12.74 6.73
N GLY A 78 -2.81 -13.41 5.59
CA GLY A 78 -2.82 -14.87 5.53
C GLY A 78 -1.74 -15.50 6.42
N LYS A 79 -0.54 -14.92 6.45
CA LYS A 79 0.54 -15.35 7.34
C LYS A 79 0.18 -15.15 8.81
N PHE A 80 -0.43 -14.02 9.16
CA PHE A 80 -0.86 -13.72 10.53
C PHE A 80 -1.92 -14.73 11.02
N ILE A 81 -2.95 -14.97 10.21
CA ILE A 81 -4.01 -15.95 10.52
C ILE A 81 -3.39 -17.35 10.67
N ARG A 82 -2.52 -17.78 9.74
CA ARG A 82 -1.86 -19.09 9.82
C ARG A 82 -1.00 -19.22 11.08
N GLN A 83 -0.31 -18.17 11.48
CA GLN A 83 0.53 -18.17 12.68
C GLN A 83 -0.31 -18.33 13.96
N TYR A 84 -1.49 -17.71 14.01
CA TYR A 84 -2.42 -17.87 15.13
C TYR A 84 -2.82 -19.33 15.33
N PHE A 85 -3.26 -20.02 14.26
CA PHE A 85 -3.64 -21.43 14.35
C PHE A 85 -2.47 -22.37 14.62
N ASN A 86 -1.30 -22.10 14.04
CA ASN A 86 -0.10 -22.92 14.29
C ASN A 86 0.40 -22.83 15.74
N GLY A 87 0.10 -21.73 16.44
CA GLY A 87 0.50 -21.53 17.84
C GLY A 87 -0.30 -22.35 18.85
N LEU A 88 -1.52 -22.75 18.49
CA LEU A 88 -2.45 -23.41 19.42
C LEU A 88 -1.92 -24.75 19.92
N SER A 89 -1.26 -25.56 19.09
CA SER A 89 -0.78 -26.88 19.51
C SER A 89 0.26 -26.84 20.62
N ARG A 90 1.04 -25.74 20.70
CA ARG A 90 2.05 -25.56 21.74
C ARG A 90 1.43 -25.14 23.07
N SER A 91 0.29 -24.44 23.06
CA SER A 91 -0.39 -24.01 24.29
C SER A 91 -1.25 -25.09 24.92
N ILE A 92 -1.69 -26.12 24.17
CA ILE A 92 -2.52 -27.24 24.66
C ILE A 92 -1.99 -27.79 25.99
N MET A 93 -0.69 -28.04 26.11
CA MET A 93 -0.10 -28.63 27.32
C MET A 93 -0.25 -27.77 28.59
N PHE A 94 -0.53 -26.48 28.44
CA PHE A 94 -0.67 -25.52 29.54
C PHE A 94 -2.11 -25.03 29.73
N GLU A 95 -2.93 -25.08 28.67
CA GLU A 95 -4.33 -24.62 28.70
C GLU A 95 -5.30 -25.75 29.05
N GLU A 96 -5.07 -26.97 28.56
CA GLU A 96 -5.99 -28.10 28.71
C GLU A 96 -5.66 -28.95 29.96
N LEU A 97 -5.81 -28.35 31.14
CA LEU A 97 -5.53 -28.99 32.43
C LEU A 97 -6.83 -29.27 33.21
N PRO A 98 -7.09 -30.51 33.69
CA PRO A 98 -8.38 -30.86 34.30
C PRO A 98 -8.63 -30.24 35.68
N ASN A 99 -7.60 -30.13 36.53
CA ASN A 99 -7.69 -29.41 37.81
C ASN A 99 -6.38 -28.67 38.10
N VAL A 100 -6.44 -27.35 38.30
CA VAL A 100 -5.27 -26.49 38.54
C VAL A 100 -5.08 -26.05 40.00
N ASP A 101 -5.94 -26.50 40.92
CA ASP A 101 -5.97 -26.03 42.32
C ASP A 101 -4.63 -26.23 43.04
N ARG A 102 -3.93 -27.34 42.75
CA ARG A 102 -2.62 -27.63 43.36
C ARG A 102 -1.53 -26.67 42.89
N ILE A 103 -1.57 -26.30 41.61
CA ILE A 103 -0.61 -25.34 41.03
C ILE A 103 -0.93 -23.94 41.58
N LEU A 104 -2.20 -23.58 41.64
CA LEU A 104 -2.65 -22.32 42.24
C LEU A 104 -2.23 -22.21 43.71
N LYS A 105 -2.39 -23.30 44.48
CA LYS A 105 -1.93 -23.35 45.87
C LYS A 105 -0.42 -23.15 45.98
N LEU A 106 0.38 -23.80 45.12
CA LEU A 106 1.83 -23.61 45.09
C LEU A 106 2.20 -22.15 44.79
N CYS A 107 1.56 -21.50 43.81
CA CYS A 107 1.76 -20.09 43.52
C CYS A 107 1.40 -19.19 44.71
N THR A 108 0.35 -19.55 45.45
CA THR A 108 -0.06 -18.83 46.66
C THR A 108 0.94 -19.02 47.79
N GLU A 109 1.47 -20.24 47.99
CA GLU A 109 2.51 -20.52 48.99
C GLU A 109 3.80 -19.73 48.69
N ILE A 110 4.19 -19.60 47.42
CA ILE A 110 5.31 -18.74 47.00
C ILE A 110 5.04 -17.27 47.36
N PHE A 111 3.83 -16.79 47.07
CA PHE A 111 3.43 -15.42 47.41
C PHE A 111 3.49 -15.16 48.92
N LEU A 112 3.00 -16.10 49.73
CA LEU A 112 3.03 -16.02 51.19
C LEU A 112 4.44 -16.10 51.75
N ALA A 113 5.30 -16.96 51.21
CA ALA A 113 6.71 -17.05 51.62
C ALA A 113 7.46 -15.72 51.36
N ARG A 114 7.16 -15.08 50.22
CA ARG A 114 7.69 -13.75 49.89
C ARG A 114 7.20 -12.68 50.85
N GLU A 115 5.91 -12.70 51.22
CA GLU A 115 5.32 -11.75 52.17
C GLU A 115 5.89 -11.92 53.59
N ALA A 116 6.16 -13.16 54.00
CA ALA A 116 6.80 -13.47 55.27
C ALA A 116 8.31 -13.17 55.30
N GLY A 117 8.95 -12.97 54.14
CA GLY A 117 10.40 -12.76 54.03
C GLY A 117 11.23 -14.04 54.14
N GLU A 118 10.61 -15.21 54.04
CA GLU A 118 11.26 -16.53 54.11
C GLU A 118 11.84 -16.93 52.74
N LEU A 119 12.96 -16.29 52.36
CA LEU A 119 13.54 -16.40 51.02
C LEU A 119 14.02 -17.80 50.63
N GLU A 120 14.54 -18.58 51.59
CA GLU A 120 15.00 -19.96 51.32
C GLU A 120 13.80 -20.87 50.94
N LEU A 121 12.67 -20.72 51.63
CA LEU A 121 11.45 -21.44 51.32
C LEU A 121 10.89 -21.01 49.96
N GLU A 122 10.90 -19.70 49.67
CA GLU A 122 10.48 -19.15 48.39
C GLU A 122 11.28 -19.78 47.23
N GLU A 123 12.60 -19.84 47.35
CA GLU A 123 13.49 -20.43 46.35
C GLU A 123 13.16 -21.91 46.09
N GLN A 124 12.96 -22.69 47.16
CA GLN A 124 12.61 -24.11 47.05
C GLN A 124 11.25 -24.32 46.36
N LEU A 125 10.24 -23.52 46.73
CA LEU A 125 8.91 -23.58 46.11
C LEU A 125 8.94 -23.14 44.64
N PHE A 126 9.73 -22.12 44.32
CA PHE A 126 9.90 -21.65 42.93
C PHE A 126 10.64 -22.68 42.07
N ALA A 127 11.69 -23.33 42.59
CA ALA A 127 12.38 -24.41 41.89
C ALA A 127 11.44 -25.58 41.56
N LYS A 128 10.53 -25.92 42.49
CA LYS A 128 9.48 -26.92 42.28
C LYS A 128 8.50 -26.52 41.17
N LEU A 129 8.13 -25.24 41.09
CA LEU A 129 7.29 -24.71 40.01
C LEU A 129 7.98 -24.83 38.65
N ILE A 130 9.25 -24.43 38.55
CA ILE A 130 10.04 -24.54 37.31
C ILE A 130 10.17 -26.01 36.87
N PHE A 131 10.45 -26.92 37.81
CA PHE A 131 10.52 -28.34 37.51
C PHE A 131 9.20 -28.87 36.93
N LEU A 132 8.06 -28.45 37.48
CA LEU A 132 6.73 -28.82 36.99
C LEU A 132 6.52 -28.35 35.55
N TYR A 133 6.86 -27.10 35.23
CA TYR A 133 6.73 -26.55 33.87
C TYR A 133 7.73 -27.15 32.87
N ARG A 134 8.83 -27.74 33.34
CA ARG A 134 9.83 -28.42 32.50
C ARG A 134 9.42 -29.85 32.11
N SER A 135 8.48 -30.47 32.83
CA SER A 135 8.06 -31.86 32.60
C SER A 135 6.52 -31.97 32.43
N PRO A 136 6.00 -32.08 31.19
CA PRO A 136 4.56 -32.21 30.95
C PRO A 136 3.98 -33.48 31.58
N GLU A 137 4.77 -34.55 31.69
CA GLU A 137 4.37 -35.79 32.37
C GLU A 137 4.06 -35.56 33.86
N THR A 138 4.87 -34.72 34.53
CA THR A 138 4.68 -34.38 35.94
C THR A 138 3.50 -33.42 36.09
N MET A 139 3.34 -32.48 35.16
CA MET A 139 2.20 -31.55 35.11
C MET A 139 0.86 -32.28 35.00
N ILE A 140 0.75 -33.28 34.12
CA ILE A 140 -0.46 -34.11 33.98
C ILE A 140 -0.76 -34.89 35.26
N LYS A 141 0.26 -35.50 35.88
CA LYS A 141 0.10 -36.23 37.16
C LYS A 141 -0.37 -35.30 38.29
N TRP A 142 0.12 -34.07 38.30
CA TRP A 142 -0.23 -33.06 39.30
C TRP A 142 -1.65 -32.51 39.13
N THR A 143 -2.09 -32.33 37.90
CA THR A 143 -3.40 -31.73 37.57
C THR A 143 -4.54 -32.73 37.46
N ARG A 144 -4.25 -34.03 37.55
CA ARG A 144 -5.26 -35.09 37.55
C ARG A 144 -6.29 -34.90 38.67
N GLU A 145 -7.57 -35.08 38.32
CA GLU A 145 -8.68 -35.10 39.28
C GLU A 145 -8.43 -36.10 40.41
N ARG A 146 -8.80 -35.71 41.64
CA ARG A 146 -8.80 -36.65 42.75
C ARG A 146 -9.95 -37.62 42.52
N LYS A 147 -9.67 -38.92 42.43
CA LYS A 147 -10.72 -39.92 42.56
C LYS A 147 -11.23 -39.83 43.99
N GLU A 148 -12.43 -39.29 44.17
CA GLU A 148 -13.20 -39.53 45.39
C GLU A 148 -13.39 -41.06 45.51
N LYS A 149 -12.96 -41.61 46.64
CA LYS A 149 -13.21 -42.99 47.03
C LYS A 149 -14.32 -43.00 48.05
#